data_AF-A0A3D3EPH5-F1
#
_entry.id   AF-A0A3D3EPH5-F1
#
_cell.length_a   1.000
_cell.length_b   1.000
_cell.length_c   1.000
_cell.angle_alpha   90.00
_cell.angle_beta   90.00
_cell.angle_gamma   90.00
#
_symmetry.space_group_name_H-M   'P 1'
#
loop_
_entity.id
_entity.type
_entity.pdbx_description
1 polymer ?
#
loop_
_entity_poly.entity_id
_entity_poly.type
_entity_poly.pdbx_seq_one_letter_code
_entity_poly.pdbx_strand_id
1 'polypeptide(L)'
;DVSFKFSINPYDFTIAVLGLEDKELTGRIEKLLNVGDNGKYFYDHLYQAVSRSGDSNQMTQEKLDKRHLYWVVKQETGYDLRTLRNENGRFYTEDGKDILDLFRRNPHIPAAYRNDVVDYYTPFLIKYGKLGFNNGDDMYLSIEYRNGELYDIGQRRGYGPGQNDWISSL
;
A
#
# COMPACT_ATOMS: atom_id res chain seq x y z
N ASP A 1 16.52 -19.93 -16.66
CA ASP A 1 15.30 -19.70 -15.87
C ASP A 1 15.02 -18.21 -15.77
N VAL A 2 13.77 -17.82 -15.98
CA VAL A 2 13.33 -16.43 -15.87
C VAL A 2 12.56 -16.31 -14.56
N SER A 3 13.07 -15.49 -13.64
CA SER A 3 12.36 -15.11 -12.41
C SER A 3 12.41 -13.59 -12.24
N PHE A 4 11.27 -13.00 -11.91
CA PHE A 4 11.13 -11.59 -11.56
C PHE A 4 9.88 -11.38 -10.72
N LYS A 5 9.72 -10.19 -10.14
CA LYS A 5 8.58 -9.84 -9.30
C LYS A 5 7.80 -8.70 -9.91
N PHE A 6 6.48 -8.80 -9.85
CA PHE A 6 5.62 -7.63 -9.93
C PHE A 6 5.48 -7.08 -8.52
N SER A 7 5.78 -5.80 -8.31
CA SER A 7 5.61 -5.10 -7.03
C SER A 7 4.73 -3.88 -7.24
N ILE A 8 3.64 -3.79 -6.50
CA ILE A 8 2.61 -2.78 -6.70
C ILE A 8 2.63 -1.78 -5.55
N ASN A 9 2.74 -0.50 -5.89
CA ASN A 9 2.76 0.60 -4.93
C ASN A 9 1.40 0.75 -4.24
N PRO A 10 1.33 0.84 -2.89
CA PRO A 10 0.06 0.92 -2.15
C PRO A 10 -0.71 2.25 -2.30
N TYR A 11 -0.09 3.28 -2.87
CA TYR A 11 -0.61 4.64 -2.88
C TYR A 11 -1.03 5.12 -4.28
N ASP A 12 -0.29 4.72 -5.33
CA ASP A 12 -0.61 5.07 -6.72
C ASP A 12 -0.86 3.85 -7.62
N PHE A 13 -0.72 2.64 -7.07
CA PHE A 13 -0.95 1.38 -7.75
C PHE A 13 -0.06 1.13 -8.98
N THR A 14 1.05 1.86 -9.10
CA THR A 14 2.05 1.60 -10.14
C THR A 14 2.66 0.21 -9.91
N ILE A 15 2.65 -0.60 -10.96
CA ILE A 15 3.30 -1.91 -11.02
C ILE A 15 4.74 -1.72 -11.48
N ALA A 16 5.70 -2.10 -10.65
CA ALA A 16 7.12 -2.19 -10.99
C ALA A 16 7.52 -3.64 -11.25
N VAL A 17 8.42 -3.86 -12.21
CA VAL A 17 9.03 -5.15 -12.50
C VAL A 17 10.43 -5.20 -11.92
N LEU A 18 10.65 -6.09 -10.96
CA LEU A 18 11.89 -6.20 -10.20
C LEU A 18 12.61 -7.52 -10.48
N GLY A 19 13.93 -7.48 -10.67
CA GLY A 19 14.75 -8.69 -10.85
C GLY A 19 15.03 -9.08 -12.31
N LEU A 20 14.49 -8.34 -13.30
CA LEU A 20 14.93 -8.45 -14.68
C LEU A 20 16.14 -7.55 -14.97
N GLU A 21 17.16 -8.12 -15.61
CA GLU A 21 18.33 -7.38 -16.11
C GLU A 21 18.00 -6.59 -17.39
N ASP A 22 17.18 -7.17 -18.26
CA ASP A 22 16.73 -6.55 -19.52
C ASP A 22 15.79 -5.37 -19.23
N LYS A 23 16.33 -4.15 -19.30
CA LYS A 23 15.60 -2.90 -19.05
C LYS A 23 14.57 -2.58 -20.13
N GLU A 24 14.80 -3.01 -21.37
CA GLU A 24 13.85 -2.76 -22.45
C GLU A 24 12.61 -3.63 -22.25
N LEU A 25 12.81 -4.92 -21.96
CA LEU A 25 11.73 -5.84 -21.63
C LEU A 25 10.99 -5.40 -20.36
N THR A 26 11.72 -5.00 -19.31
CA THR A 26 11.15 -4.44 -18.08
C THR A 26 10.20 -3.28 -18.40
N GLY A 27 10.66 -2.28 -19.16
CA GLY A 27 9.85 -1.12 -19.53
C GLY A 27 8.66 -1.47 -20.43
N ARG A 28 8.80 -2.45 -21.32
CA ARG A 28 7.68 -2.94 -22.14
C ARG A 28 6.59 -3.60 -21.28
N ILE A 29 6.97 -4.43 -20.30
CA ILE A 29 6.04 -5.09 -19.38
C ILE A 29 5.35 -4.05 -18.50
N GLU A 30 6.11 -3.14 -17.87
CA GLU A 30 5.55 -2.09 -17.03
C GLU A 30 4.58 -1.19 -17.81
N LYS A 31 4.91 -0.82 -19.05
CA LYS A 31 4.03 -0.04 -19.91
C LYS A 31 2.73 -0.79 -20.26
N LEU A 32 2.80 -2.10 -20.50
CA LEU A 32 1.62 -2.91 -20.80
C LEU A 32 0.71 -3.08 -19.59
N LEU A 33 1.28 -3.25 -18.41
CA LEU A 33 0.53 -3.51 -17.18
C LEU A 33 -0.03 -2.22 -16.57
N ASN A 34 0.68 -1.10 -16.63
CA ASN A 34 0.24 0.19 -16.09
C ASN A 34 -0.69 0.95 -17.06
N VAL A 35 -1.74 0.29 -17.55
CA VAL A 35 -2.78 0.88 -18.40
C VAL A 35 -4.11 0.88 -17.64
N GLY A 36 -4.79 2.02 -17.62
CA GLY A 36 -6.06 2.17 -16.91
C GLY A 36 -5.94 1.79 -15.43
N ASP A 37 -6.93 1.06 -14.91
CA ASP A 37 -7.01 0.65 -13.51
C ASP A 37 -6.37 -0.72 -13.22
N ASN A 38 -5.60 -1.28 -14.16
CA ASN A 38 -4.98 -2.60 -14.03
C ASN A 38 -4.18 -2.75 -12.73
N GLY A 39 -3.34 -1.76 -12.40
CA GLY A 39 -2.56 -1.74 -11.16
C GLY A 39 -3.42 -1.81 -9.91
N LYS A 40 -4.53 -1.05 -9.89
CA LYS A 40 -5.47 -1.03 -8.78
C LYS A 40 -6.16 -2.39 -8.61
N TYR A 41 -6.69 -2.96 -9.69
CA TYR A 41 -7.34 -4.27 -9.63
C TYR A 41 -6.37 -5.38 -9.24
N PHE A 42 -5.13 -5.30 -9.70
CA PHE A 42 -4.10 -6.25 -9.31
C PHE A 42 -3.74 -6.12 -7.82
N TYR A 43 -3.58 -4.89 -7.33
CA TYR A 43 -3.37 -4.63 -5.91
C TYR A 43 -4.51 -5.18 -5.05
N ASP A 44 -5.76 -4.88 -5.43
CA ASP A 44 -6.96 -5.34 -4.71
C ASP A 44 -7.03 -6.87 -4.66
N HIS A 45 -6.69 -7.55 -5.75
CA HIS A 45 -6.62 -9.01 -5.79
C HIS A 45 -5.58 -9.56 -4.82
N LEU A 46 -4.35 -9.05 -4.87
CA LEU A 46 -3.28 -9.47 -3.96
C LEU A 46 -3.62 -9.16 -2.50
N TYR A 47 -4.24 -8.00 -2.24
CA TYR A 47 -4.66 -7.61 -0.90
C TYR A 47 -5.62 -8.65 -0.31
N GLN A 48 -6.60 -9.11 -1.10
CA GLN A 48 -7.53 -10.15 -0.68
C GLN A 48 -6.83 -11.49 -0.44
N ALA A 49 -5.91 -11.89 -1.32
CA ALA A 49 -5.15 -13.14 -1.18
C ALA A 49 -4.28 -13.14 0.08
N VAL A 50 -3.49 -12.09 0.27
CA VAL A 50 -2.60 -11.87 1.41
C VAL A 50 -3.40 -11.79 2.72
N SER A 51 -4.56 -11.12 2.72
CA SER A 51 -5.41 -11.00 3.91
C SER A 51 -5.97 -12.34 4.38
N ARG A 52 -6.26 -13.24 3.44
CA ARG A 52 -6.75 -14.58 3.76
C ARG A 52 -5.66 -15.52 4.26
N SER A 53 -4.38 -15.25 3.95
CA SER A 53 -3.27 -16.07 4.46
C SER A 53 -3.09 -15.89 5.97
N GLY A 54 -3.32 -14.67 6.48
CA GLY A 54 -3.22 -14.31 7.89
C GLY A 54 -1.78 -14.31 8.45
N ASP A 55 -0.79 -14.63 7.63
CA ASP A 55 0.62 -14.80 8.03
C ASP A 55 1.62 -14.10 7.09
N SER A 56 1.13 -13.33 6.12
CA SER A 56 1.99 -12.71 5.12
C SER A 56 2.80 -11.53 5.67
N ASN A 57 4.12 -11.57 5.53
CA ASN A 57 5.02 -10.48 5.91
C ASN A 57 4.90 -9.22 5.02
N GLN A 58 4.23 -9.35 3.88
CA GLN A 58 3.92 -8.23 3.00
C GLN A 58 2.92 -7.27 3.66
N MET A 59 2.12 -7.77 4.61
CA MET A 59 1.05 -7.06 5.27
C MET A 59 1.11 -7.22 6.79
N THR A 60 1.96 -6.42 7.40
CA THR A 60 1.98 -6.25 8.87
C THR A 60 0.98 -5.17 9.28
N GLN A 61 0.57 -5.18 10.56
CA GLN A 61 -0.33 -4.15 11.09
C GLN A 61 0.23 -2.73 10.88
N GLU A 62 1.54 -2.54 11.07
CA GLU A 62 2.17 -1.23 10.86
C GLU A 62 2.06 -0.75 9.40
N LYS A 63 2.28 -1.64 8.42
CA LYS A 63 2.14 -1.34 6.99
C LYS A 63 0.69 -1.00 6.63
N LEU A 64 -0.26 -1.75 7.20
CA LEU A 64 -1.71 -1.51 7.05
C LEU A 64 -2.11 -0.14 7.60
N ASP A 65 -1.72 0.17 8.84
CA ASP A 65 -2.05 1.44 9.49
C ASP A 65 -1.48 2.63 8.71
N LYS A 66 -0.23 2.53 8.25
CA LYS A 66 0.42 3.55 7.40
C LYS A 66 -0.36 3.76 6.10
N ARG A 67 -0.75 2.68 5.43
CA ARG A 67 -1.56 2.74 4.20
C ARG A 67 -2.94 3.36 4.46
N HIS A 68 -3.62 2.93 5.53
CA HIS A 68 -4.94 3.47 5.88
C HIS A 68 -4.86 4.95 6.21
N LEU A 69 -3.83 5.38 6.94
CA LEU A 69 -3.59 6.81 7.20
C LEU A 69 -3.47 7.61 5.89
N TYR A 70 -2.69 7.12 4.92
CA TYR A 70 -2.58 7.78 3.61
C TYR A 70 -3.95 7.95 2.96
N TRP A 71 -4.68 6.85 2.80
CA TRP A 71 -5.92 6.85 2.04
C TRP A 71 -7.02 7.63 2.73
N VAL A 72 -7.13 7.56 4.07
CA VAL A 72 -8.12 8.35 4.80
C VAL A 72 -7.81 9.84 4.67
N VAL A 73 -6.55 10.28 4.80
CA VAL A 73 -6.20 11.69 4.60
C VAL A 73 -6.47 12.12 3.17
N LYS A 74 -6.10 11.29 2.18
CA LYS A 74 -6.32 11.59 0.76
C LYS A 74 -7.81 11.73 0.43
N GLN A 75 -8.65 10.84 0.94
CA GLN A 75 -10.10 10.85 0.72
C GLN A 75 -10.77 12.04 1.42
N GLU A 76 -10.39 12.31 2.66
CA GLU A 76 -11.06 13.28 3.52
C GLU A 76 -10.55 14.72 3.29
N THR A 77 -9.32 14.91 2.81
CA THR A 77 -8.72 16.24 2.65
C THR A 77 -8.25 16.54 1.22
N GLY A 78 -8.15 15.54 0.36
CA GLY A 78 -7.61 15.67 -1.00
C GLY A 78 -6.08 15.66 -1.09
N TYR A 79 -5.37 15.78 0.04
CA TYR A 79 -3.92 15.92 0.06
C TYR A 79 -3.18 14.57 0.07
N ASP A 80 -2.03 14.54 -0.61
CA ASP A 80 -1.10 13.41 -0.58
C ASP A 80 -0.06 13.64 0.52
N LEU A 81 -0.12 12.87 1.61
CA LEU A 81 0.81 13.03 2.74
C LEU A 81 2.29 12.93 2.36
N ARG A 82 2.62 12.23 1.26
CA ARG A 82 4.01 12.05 0.79
C ARG A 82 4.60 13.34 0.24
N THR A 83 3.75 14.27 -0.19
CA THR A 83 4.17 15.54 -0.82
C THR A 83 4.09 16.74 0.12
N LEU A 84 3.55 16.56 1.32
CA LEU A 84 3.36 17.66 2.25
C LEU A 84 4.61 17.98 3.04
N ARG A 85 4.75 19.25 3.42
CA ARG A 85 5.76 19.68 4.37
C ARG A 85 5.41 19.13 5.74
N ASN A 86 6.35 18.45 6.39
CA ASN A 86 6.18 17.99 7.76
C ASN A 86 7.19 18.65 8.70
N GLU A 87 6.72 19.13 9.84
CA GLU A 87 7.57 19.69 10.89
C GLU A 87 6.91 19.47 12.26
N ASN A 88 7.73 19.17 13.27
CA ASN A 88 7.30 19.05 14.67
C ASN A 88 6.08 18.13 14.91
N GLY A 89 5.93 17.04 14.14
CA GLY A 89 4.81 16.10 14.29
C GLY A 89 3.51 16.56 13.64
N ARG A 90 3.59 17.46 12.67
CA ARG A 90 2.45 17.95 11.89
C ARG A 90 2.75 17.90 10.39
N PHE A 91 1.70 17.86 9.59
CA PHE A 91 1.75 18.00 8.14
C PHE A 91 1.03 19.27 7.73
N TYR A 92 1.64 20.04 6.85
CA TYR A 92 1.12 21.32 6.39
C TYR A 92 0.96 21.31 4.87
N THR A 93 -0.15 21.88 4.42
CA THR A 93 -0.38 22.25 3.03
C THR A 93 0.57 23.39 2.62
N GLU A 94 0.64 23.66 1.32
CA GLU A 94 1.44 24.77 0.78
C GLU A 94 0.99 26.14 1.33
N ASP A 95 -0.31 26.33 1.58
CA ASP A 95 -0.87 27.53 2.20
C ASP A 95 -0.84 27.51 3.74
N GLY A 96 -0.16 26.55 4.35
CA GLY A 96 0.13 26.52 5.79
C GLY A 96 -0.96 25.93 6.70
N LYS A 97 -1.97 25.24 6.14
CA LYS A 97 -3.02 24.58 6.93
C LYS A 97 -2.53 23.25 7.50
N ASP A 98 -2.81 22.99 8.77
CA ASP A 98 -2.52 21.71 9.42
C ASP A 98 -3.52 20.63 8.96
N ILE A 99 -3.01 19.50 8.46
CA ILE A 99 -3.82 18.36 8.04
C ILE A 99 -4.67 17.80 9.18
N LEU A 100 -4.17 17.77 10.41
CA LEU A 100 -4.96 17.27 11.53
C LEU A 100 -6.18 18.17 11.79
N ASP A 101 -6.03 19.48 11.63
CA ASP A 101 -7.14 20.42 11.79
C ASP A 101 -8.15 20.32 10.65
N LEU A 102 -7.68 20.13 9.40
CA LEU A 102 -8.55 19.86 8.26
C LEU A 102 -9.34 18.56 8.46
N PHE A 103 -8.66 17.51 8.93
CA PHE A 103 -9.25 16.21 9.21
C PHE A 103 -10.30 16.31 10.32
N ARG A 104 -10.02 17.02 11.42
CA ARG A 104 -10.95 17.28 12.53
C ARG A 104 -12.18 18.07 12.12
N ARG A 105 -12.06 19.00 11.17
CA ARG A 105 -13.15 19.89 10.74
C ARG A 105 -13.91 19.36 9.54
N ASN A 106 -13.55 18.18 9.04
CA ASN A 106 -14.16 17.66 7.83
C ASN A 106 -15.65 17.32 8.05
N PRO A 107 -16.57 17.96 7.31
CA PRO A 107 -18.01 17.72 7.43
C PRO A 107 -18.45 16.35 6.87
N HIS A 108 -17.63 15.70 6.03
CA HIS A 108 -17.93 14.38 5.47
C HIS A 108 -17.78 13.25 6.51
N ILE A 109 -17.00 13.48 7.57
CA ILE A 109 -16.93 12.56 8.71
C ILE A 109 -18.17 12.79 9.59
N PRO A 110 -19.06 11.80 9.75
CA PRO A 110 -20.26 11.96 10.57
C PRO A 110 -19.89 12.34 12.01
N ALA A 111 -20.63 13.29 12.58
CA ALA A 111 -20.31 13.85 13.90
C ALA A 111 -20.22 12.78 15.01
N ALA A 112 -21.02 11.71 14.91
CA ALA A 112 -21.02 10.59 15.86
C ALA A 112 -19.71 9.79 15.87
N TYR A 113 -18.96 9.75 14.76
CA TYR A 113 -17.72 8.98 14.62
C TYR A 113 -16.46 9.86 14.56
N ARG A 114 -16.64 11.19 14.53
CA ARG A 114 -15.54 12.13 14.29
C ARG A 114 -14.43 12.00 15.33
N ASN A 115 -14.78 11.93 16.60
CA ASN A 115 -13.78 11.81 17.67
C ASN A 115 -13.03 10.49 17.57
N ASP A 116 -13.72 9.37 17.37
CA ASP A 116 -13.09 8.05 17.24
C ASP A 116 -12.11 7.99 16.06
N VAL A 117 -12.52 8.51 14.91
CA VAL A 117 -11.68 8.56 13.70
C VAL A 117 -10.46 9.46 13.94
N VAL A 118 -10.66 10.65 14.50
CA VAL A 118 -9.57 11.59 14.81
C VAL A 118 -8.60 10.98 15.82
N ASP A 119 -9.11 10.39 16.90
CA ASP A 119 -8.30 9.82 17.98
C ASP A 119 -7.51 8.61 17.49
N TYR A 120 -8.09 7.79 16.62
CA TYR A 120 -7.38 6.67 15.99
C TYR A 120 -6.24 7.15 15.09
N TYR A 121 -6.45 8.15 14.23
CA TYR A 121 -5.42 8.59 13.26
C TYR A 121 -4.41 9.61 13.80
N THR A 122 -4.74 10.34 14.88
CA THR A 122 -3.86 11.37 15.46
C THR A 122 -2.46 10.84 15.83
N PRO A 123 -2.31 9.70 16.53
CA PRO A 123 -0.99 9.15 16.85
C PRO A 123 -0.15 8.87 15.60
N PHE A 124 -0.76 8.36 14.53
CA PHE A 124 -0.05 8.08 13.28
C PHE A 124 0.34 9.36 12.55
N LEU A 125 -0.54 10.37 12.49
CA LEU A 125 -0.20 11.70 11.96
C LEU A 125 0.98 12.32 12.71
N ILE A 126 1.00 12.22 14.05
CA ILE A 126 2.12 12.73 14.85
C ILE A 126 3.40 11.94 14.59
N LYS A 127 3.33 10.60 14.57
CA LYS A 127 4.48 9.72 14.28
C LYS A 127 5.11 10.09 12.94
N TYR A 128 4.34 10.07 11.86
CA TYR A 128 4.84 10.34 10.52
C TYR A 128 5.13 11.82 10.28
N GLY A 129 4.49 12.74 11.01
CA GLY A 129 4.84 14.16 10.97
C GLY A 129 6.22 14.44 11.58
N LYS A 130 6.69 13.61 12.52
CA LYS A 130 8.04 13.69 13.09
C LYS A 130 9.07 12.99 12.23
N LEU A 131 8.75 11.79 11.73
CA LEU A 131 9.69 10.94 10.99
C LEU A 131 9.78 11.29 9.50
N GLY A 132 8.77 11.98 8.96
CA GLY A 132 8.49 12.02 7.53
C GLY A 132 7.66 10.82 7.11
N PHE A 133 6.68 11.02 6.22
CA PHE A 133 5.80 9.93 5.78
C PHE A 133 6.56 8.82 5.01
N ASN A 134 7.67 9.16 4.36
CA ASN A 134 8.52 8.20 3.66
C ASN A 134 9.38 7.33 4.60
N ASN A 135 9.24 7.47 5.92
CA ASN A 135 9.95 6.64 6.89
C ASN A 135 9.20 5.30 7.14
N GLY A 136 9.95 4.21 7.27
CA GLY A 136 9.43 2.86 7.48
C GLY A 136 8.88 2.20 6.21
N ASP A 137 8.69 0.89 6.25
CA ASP A 137 8.25 0.11 5.09
C ASP A 137 6.81 0.42 4.68
N ASP A 138 6.58 0.45 3.36
CA ASP A 138 5.25 0.55 2.78
C ASP A 138 4.67 -0.83 2.47
N MET A 139 3.34 -0.89 2.37
CA MET A 139 2.61 -2.12 2.02
C MET A 139 2.65 -2.42 0.52
N TYR A 140 3.86 -2.50 -0.05
CA TYR A 140 4.03 -3.06 -1.39
C TYR A 140 3.55 -4.50 -1.36
N LEU A 141 2.62 -4.81 -2.27
CA LEU A 141 2.20 -6.18 -2.51
C LEU A 141 2.91 -6.68 -3.75
N SER A 142 3.50 -7.85 -3.64
CA SER A 142 4.32 -8.44 -4.68
C SER A 142 3.93 -9.89 -4.91
N ILE A 143 4.14 -10.34 -6.14
CA ILE A 143 4.01 -11.73 -6.58
C ILE A 143 5.19 -12.07 -7.49
N GLU A 144 5.74 -13.27 -7.34
CA GLU A 144 6.85 -13.74 -8.17
C GLU A 144 6.32 -14.39 -9.44
N TYR A 145 6.88 -14.02 -10.58
CA TYR A 145 6.79 -14.79 -11.81
C TYR A 145 8.04 -15.65 -11.93
N ARG A 146 7.87 -16.96 -12.13
CA ARG A 146 8.98 -17.88 -12.38
C ARG A 146 8.57 -18.91 -13.43
N ASN A 147 9.31 -18.96 -14.53
CA ASN A 147 9.17 -19.98 -15.58
C ASN A 147 7.72 -20.21 -16.07
N GLY A 148 6.94 -19.15 -16.28
CA GLY A 148 5.56 -19.24 -16.81
C GLY A 148 4.47 -19.26 -15.75
N GLU A 149 4.84 -19.27 -14.47
CA GLU A 149 3.91 -19.44 -13.36
C GLU A 149 4.04 -18.30 -12.35
N LEU A 150 2.97 -18.07 -11.59
CA LEU A 150 2.91 -17.08 -10.52
C LEU A 150 2.97 -17.76 -9.16
N TYR A 151 3.74 -17.17 -8.25
CA TYR A 151 3.99 -17.68 -6.92
C TYR A 151 3.73 -16.60 -5.87
N ASP A 152 2.91 -16.95 -4.88
CA ASP A 152 2.72 -16.10 -3.72
C ASP A 152 4.01 -16.02 -2.91
N ILE A 153 4.30 -14.84 -2.37
CA ILE A 153 5.50 -14.62 -1.55
C ILE A 153 5.15 -14.02 -0.19
N GLY A 154 6.04 -14.23 0.77
CA GLY A 154 5.93 -13.65 2.12
C GLY A 154 4.98 -14.39 3.06
N GLN A 155 4.37 -15.50 2.64
CA GLN A 155 3.38 -16.28 3.38
C GLN A 155 3.68 -17.78 3.29
N ARG A 156 3.17 -18.59 4.24
CA ARG A 156 3.44 -20.04 4.26
C ARG A 156 2.58 -20.82 3.25
N ARG A 157 1.39 -20.33 2.97
CA ARG A 157 0.41 -20.96 2.07
C ARG A 157 0.26 -20.12 0.81
N GLY A 158 0.40 -20.74 -0.36
CA GLY A 158 0.24 -20.07 -1.64
C GLY A 158 -0.64 -20.87 -2.59
N TYR A 159 -0.89 -20.30 -3.76
CA TYR A 159 -1.67 -20.92 -4.84
C TYR A 159 -0.81 -21.27 -6.07
N GLY A 160 0.47 -20.88 -6.06
CA GLY A 160 1.42 -21.27 -7.08
C GLY A 160 1.72 -22.78 -7.06
N PRO A 161 2.29 -23.33 -8.14
CA PRO A 161 2.61 -24.75 -8.22
C PRO A 161 3.55 -25.19 -7.10
N GLY A 162 3.17 -26.27 -6.40
CA GLY A 162 3.89 -26.74 -5.20
C GLY A 162 3.68 -25.88 -3.94
N GLN A 163 2.84 -24.83 -3.98
CA GLN A 163 2.45 -24.05 -2.80
C GLN A 163 1.03 -24.39 -2.30
N ASN A 164 0.29 -25.22 -3.04
CA ASN A 164 -1.14 -25.46 -2.88
C ASN A 164 -1.50 -26.77 -2.14
N ASP A 165 -0.51 -27.50 -1.62
CA ASP A 165 -0.73 -28.78 -0.91
C ASP A 165 -1.72 -28.66 0.26
N TRP A 166 -1.72 -27.51 0.93
CA TRP A 166 -2.61 -27.21 2.05
C TRP A 166 -4.10 -27.25 1.65
N ILE A 167 -4.45 -27.07 0.37
CA ILE A 167 -5.83 -27.14 -0.13
C ILE A 167 -6.38 -28.56 0.00
N SER A 168 -5.54 -29.57 -0.27
CA SER A 168 -5.92 -30.97 -0.17
C SER A 168 -6.09 -31.47 1.28
N SER A 169 -5.62 -30.67 2.25
CA SER A 169 -5.68 -30.97 3.69
C SER A 169 -6.85 -30.30 4.42
N LEU A 170 -7.74 -29.62 3.70
CA LEU A 170 -9.00 -29.03 4.20
C LEU A 170 -10.15 -30.03 4.16
#